data_AF-A0A519ZK61-F1
#
_entry.id   AF-A0A519ZK61-F1
#
_cell.length_a   1.000
_cell.length_b   1.000
_cell.length_c   1.000
_cell.angle_alpha   90.00
_cell.angle_beta   90.00
_cell.angle_gamma   90.00
#
_symmetry.space_group_name_H-M   'P 1'
#
loop_
_entity.id
_entity.type
_entity.pdbx_description
1 polymer ?
#
loop_
_entity_poly.entity_id
_entity_poly.type
_entity_poly.pdbx_seq_one_letter_code
_entity_poly.pdbx_strand_id
1 'polypeptide(L)'
;MGLAEFITHNAECILSEFVAFASKQLPAAAEMDNLALRDHAAQVLAAIALDMAQPQTGAQQRRKSFGQSVTAISMDTSAADVHGELRATAGFDVNQTIGEYRALRASVIRLWLESGPQLGPDDVYELVRFNEAMDEALAASMLRFAEEAAHMRNVFLGVLSHELRTPLSTIVASGHSLSKAAREHKVLPEAAERVLRGGKRIESLLDDLLDYVRSGLGEGLRVTPAAVDVDTMCSRIVAELQTLHPARRIELHTAGDLACRCDEQRMAQAISNLVNNAHKYGTAGSPVRVSASGEAPDEIVIEVQNAGQPIPKSVKDTMFDPLVRGAGVEMGG
;
A
#
# COMPACT_ATOMS: atom_id res chain seq x y z
N MET A 1 -38.28 16.04 -8.72
CA MET A 1 -37.66 14.92 -8.00
C MET A 1 -36.66 15.54 -7.06
N GLY A 2 -36.80 15.30 -5.75
CA GLY A 2 -35.85 15.80 -4.76
C GLY A 2 -34.46 15.20 -4.99
N LEU A 3 -33.43 15.82 -4.45
CA LEU A 3 -32.04 15.36 -4.53
C LEU A 3 -31.85 13.97 -3.91
N ALA A 4 -32.49 13.66 -2.77
CA ALA A 4 -32.38 12.33 -2.15
C ALA A 4 -32.91 11.21 -3.08
N GLU A 5 -34.05 11.48 -3.70
CA GLU A 5 -34.69 10.57 -4.66
C GLU A 5 -33.87 10.49 -5.96
N PHE A 6 -33.32 11.61 -6.42
CA PHE A 6 -32.42 11.67 -7.57
C PHE A 6 -31.18 10.80 -7.37
N ILE A 7 -30.51 10.90 -6.21
CA ILE A 7 -29.32 10.09 -5.90
C ILE A 7 -29.65 8.60 -5.99
N THR A 8 -30.76 8.19 -5.37
CA THR A 8 -31.17 6.78 -5.34
C THR A 8 -31.49 6.24 -6.75
N HIS A 9 -32.17 7.02 -7.58
CA HIS A 9 -32.54 6.61 -8.94
C HIS A 9 -31.39 6.69 -9.95
N ASN A 10 -30.37 7.53 -9.70
CA ASN A 10 -29.30 7.81 -10.65
C ASN A 10 -27.91 7.36 -10.15
N ALA A 11 -27.86 6.52 -9.11
CA ALA A 11 -26.61 6.07 -8.49
C ALA A 11 -25.59 5.53 -9.51
N GLU A 12 -26.04 4.70 -10.46
CA GLU A 12 -25.20 4.13 -11.51
C GLU A 12 -24.56 5.20 -12.41
N CYS A 13 -25.31 6.25 -12.76
CA CYS A 13 -24.82 7.36 -13.57
C CYS A 13 -23.80 8.20 -12.78
N ILE A 14 -24.14 8.52 -11.53
CA ILE A 14 -23.29 9.27 -10.61
C ILE A 14 -21.95 8.56 -10.38
N LEU A 15 -21.97 7.24 -10.13
CA LEU A 15 -20.77 6.45 -9.89
C LEU A 15 -19.90 6.33 -11.14
N SER A 16 -20.51 6.19 -12.32
CA SER A 16 -19.77 6.14 -13.58
C SER A 16 -19.05 7.47 -13.87
N GLU A 17 -19.70 8.59 -13.57
CA GLU A 17 -19.09 9.91 -13.64
C GLU A 17 -17.98 10.12 -12.61
N PHE A 18 -18.22 9.70 -11.36
CA PHE A 18 -17.24 9.74 -10.27
C PHE A 18 -15.96 8.99 -10.66
N VAL A 19 -16.07 7.74 -11.15
CA VAL A 19 -14.91 6.94 -11.57
C VAL A 19 -14.16 7.63 -12.72
N ALA A 20 -14.87 8.18 -13.70
CA ALA A 20 -14.26 8.90 -14.81
C ALA A 20 -13.52 10.18 -14.38
N PHE A 21 -13.95 10.81 -13.28
CA PHE A 21 -13.29 11.97 -12.69
C PHE A 21 -12.11 11.58 -11.81
N ALA A 22 -12.30 10.60 -10.91
CA ALA A 22 -11.30 10.11 -9.97
C ALA A 22 -10.07 9.55 -10.70
N SER A 23 -10.28 8.69 -11.70
CA SER A 23 -9.20 8.08 -12.51
C SER A 23 -8.32 9.10 -13.25
N LYS A 24 -8.84 10.31 -13.54
CA LYS A 24 -8.09 11.37 -14.23
C LYS A 24 -7.36 12.32 -13.29
N GLN A 25 -7.81 12.45 -12.05
CA GLN A 25 -7.33 13.49 -11.13
C GLN A 25 -6.60 12.95 -9.89
N LEU A 26 -6.68 11.64 -9.62
CA LEU A 26 -6.06 11.00 -8.46
C LEU A 26 -5.02 9.97 -8.95
N PRO A 27 -3.72 10.25 -8.83
CA PRO A 27 -2.65 9.35 -9.29
C PRO A 27 -2.76 7.94 -8.68
N ALA A 28 -3.10 7.82 -7.40
CA ALA A 28 -3.28 6.52 -6.74
C ALA A 28 -4.53 5.75 -7.22
N ALA A 29 -5.55 6.45 -7.71
CA ALA A 29 -6.75 5.81 -8.26
C ALA A 29 -6.52 5.22 -9.66
N ALA A 30 -5.45 5.61 -10.35
CA ALA A 30 -5.12 5.08 -11.68
C ALA A 30 -4.60 3.63 -11.63
N GLU A 31 -4.03 3.21 -10.51
CA GLU A 31 -3.48 1.85 -10.31
C GLU A 31 -4.47 0.90 -9.60
N MET A 32 -5.58 1.43 -9.05
CA MET A 32 -6.61 0.60 -8.42
C MET A 32 -7.52 -0.04 -9.47
N ASP A 33 -8.04 -1.23 -9.15
CA ASP A 33 -9.17 -1.80 -9.87
C ASP A 33 -10.37 -0.83 -9.78
N ASN A 34 -10.86 -0.41 -10.95
CA ASN A 34 -12.03 0.47 -11.07
C ASN A 34 -13.26 -0.13 -10.35
N LEU A 35 -13.33 -1.46 -10.22
CA LEU A 35 -14.39 -2.14 -9.48
C LEU A 35 -14.34 -1.80 -7.98
N ALA A 36 -13.15 -1.82 -7.37
CA ALA A 36 -12.96 -1.54 -5.94
C ALA A 36 -13.20 -0.06 -5.60
N LEU A 37 -12.80 0.86 -6.48
CA LEU A 37 -13.12 2.29 -6.33
C LEU A 37 -14.63 2.54 -6.35
N ARG A 38 -15.33 1.85 -7.26
CA ARG A 38 -16.76 1.99 -7.48
C ARG A 38 -17.59 1.44 -6.32
N ASP A 39 -17.27 0.24 -5.84
CA ASP A 39 -18.08 -0.44 -4.82
C ASP A 39 -18.14 0.35 -3.50
N HIS A 40 -17.03 0.93 -3.06
CA HIS A 40 -17.01 1.71 -1.81
C HIS A 40 -17.71 3.06 -1.96
N ALA A 41 -17.54 3.74 -3.10
CA ALA A 41 -18.26 4.98 -3.39
C ALA A 41 -19.78 4.75 -3.44
N ALA A 42 -20.23 3.59 -3.95
CA ALA A 42 -21.64 3.21 -3.99
C ALA A 42 -22.23 3.08 -2.58
N GLN A 43 -21.52 2.44 -1.66
CA GLN A 43 -21.96 2.27 -0.28
C GLN A 43 -22.06 3.61 0.45
N VAL A 44 -21.06 4.49 0.28
CA VAL A 44 -21.08 5.84 0.86
C VAL A 44 -22.24 6.66 0.29
N LEU A 45 -22.44 6.64 -1.03
CA LEU A 45 -23.54 7.36 -1.69
C LEU A 45 -24.93 6.87 -1.23
N ALA A 46 -25.10 5.55 -1.09
CA ALA A 46 -26.33 4.96 -0.57
C ALA A 46 -26.60 5.35 0.89
N ALA A 47 -25.56 5.36 1.73
CA ALA A 47 -25.66 5.79 3.13
C ALA A 47 -26.06 7.28 3.24
N ILE A 48 -25.51 8.14 2.38
CA ILE A 48 -25.88 9.56 2.31
C ILE A 48 -27.35 9.73 1.90
N ALA A 49 -27.80 9.03 0.84
CA ALA A 49 -29.20 9.10 0.40
C ALA A 49 -30.16 8.62 1.49
N LEU A 50 -29.79 7.56 2.22
CA LEU A 50 -30.57 7.06 3.35
C LEU A 50 -30.65 8.07 4.50
N ASP A 51 -29.53 8.72 4.87
CA ASP A 51 -29.52 9.77 5.89
C ASP A 51 -30.38 10.97 5.49
N MET A 52 -30.32 11.37 4.21
CA MET A 52 -31.16 12.44 3.66
C MET A 52 -32.67 12.11 3.72
N ALA A 53 -33.05 10.84 3.68
CA ALA A 53 -34.45 10.42 3.75
C ALA A 53 -35.01 10.38 5.19
N GLN A 54 -34.16 10.37 6.22
CA GLN A 54 -34.62 10.28 7.61
C GLN A 54 -35.23 11.61 8.11
N PRO A 55 -36.18 11.61 9.06
CA PRO A 55 -36.64 12.84 9.71
C PRO A 55 -35.55 13.45 10.60
N GLN A 56 -35.40 14.78 10.57
CA GLN A 56 -34.40 15.49 11.38
C GLN A 56 -35.05 16.68 12.11
N THR A 57 -34.79 16.80 13.42
CA THR A 57 -35.18 17.94 14.23
C THR A 57 -34.20 19.10 14.07
N GLY A 58 -34.62 20.36 14.30
CA GLY A 58 -33.71 21.52 14.23
C GLY A 58 -32.57 21.51 15.26
N ALA A 59 -32.67 20.69 16.32
CA ALA A 59 -31.57 20.44 17.24
C ALA A 59 -30.56 19.44 16.65
N GLN A 60 -31.03 18.37 15.99
CA GLN A 60 -30.18 17.43 15.27
C GLN A 60 -29.47 18.12 14.09
N GLN A 61 -30.17 18.96 13.33
CA GLN A 61 -29.60 19.75 12.25
C GLN A 61 -28.43 20.60 12.74
N ARG A 62 -28.66 21.47 13.74
CA ARG A 62 -27.59 22.29 14.32
C ARG A 62 -26.39 21.48 14.78
N ARG A 63 -26.62 20.33 15.45
CA ARG A 63 -25.52 19.47 15.88
C ARG A 63 -24.72 18.89 14.72
N LYS A 64 -25.39 18.42 13.65
CA LYS A 64 -24.71 17.94 12.44
C LYS A 64 -23.92 19.06 11.78
N SER A 65 -24.47 20.27 11.65
CA SER A 65 -23.76 21.41 11.07
C SER A 65 -22.51 21.84 11.89
N PHE A 66 -22.45 21.50 13.18
CA PHE A 66 -21.25 21.71 14.03
C PHE A 66 -20.31 20.50 14.10
N GLY A 67 -20.58 19.42 13.36
CA GLY A 67 -19.80 18.17 13.39
C GLY A 67 -19.95 17.38 14.71
N GLN A 68 -21.04 17.59 15.45
CA GLN A 68 -21.30 16.98 16.77
C GLN A 68 -22.43 15.93 16.72
N SER A 69 -22.54 15.19 15.63
CA SER A 69 -23.57 14.15 15.49
C SER A 69 -23.37 13.03 16.52
N VAL A 70 -24.46 12.41 16.98
CA VAL A 70 -24.44 11.31 17.98
C VAL A 70 -23.87 10.02 17.38
N THR A 71 -23.80 9.93 16.05
CA THR A 71 -23.34 8.77 15.28
C THR A 71 -21.86 8.48 15.42
N ALA A 72 -21.06 9.40 15.99
CA ALA A 72 -19.68 9.15 16.39
C ALA A 72 -19.52 8.04 17.46
N ILE A 73 -20.63 7.53 18.02
CA ILE A 73 -20.66 6.39 18.96
C ILE A 73 -21.75 5.38 18.53
N SER A 74 -21.81 5.06 17.24
CA SER A 74 -22.47 3.83 16.77
C SER A 74 -21.50 2.67 16.95
N MET A 75 -21.91 1.55 17.56
CA MET A 75 -21.10 0.33 17.59
C MET A 75 -21.01 -0.35 16.21
N ASP A 76 -21.88 0.03 15.27
CA ASP A 76 -21.85 -0.45 13.89
C ASP A 76 -20.98 0.47 13.03
N THR A 77 -20.01 -0.14 12.34
CA THR A 77 -19.10 0.51 11.39
C THR A 77 -19.89 1.06 10.19
N SER A 78 -19.82 2.36 9.95
CA SER A 78 -20.52 2.99 8.82
C SER A 78 -19.81 2.72 7.48
N ALA A 79 -20.51 2.90 6.36
CA ALA A 79 -19.89 2.82 5.03
C ALA A 79 -18.71 3.80 4.86
N ALA A 80 -18.79 4.97 5.51
CA ALA A 80 -17.71 5.94 5.54
C ALA A 80 -16.51 5.47 6.36
N ASP A 81 -16.75 4.79 7.48
CA ASP A 81 -15.70 4.20 8.32
C ASP A 81 -14.92 3.13 7.54
N VAL A 82 -15.65 2.20 6.92
CA VAL A 82 -15.07 1.15 6.06
C VAL A 82 -14.28 1.77 4.90
N HIS A 83 -14.83 2.80 4.27
CA HIS A 83 -14.13 3.51 3.20
C HIS A 83 -12.82 4.13 3.69
N GLY A 84 -12.81 4.81 4.84
CA GLY A 84 -11.61 5.41 5.42
C GLY A 84 -10.52 4.40 5.74
N GLU A 85 -10.91 3.28 6.36
CA GLU A 85 -10.02 2.17 6.69
C GLU A 85 -9.37 1.57 5.43
N LEU A 86 -10.18 1.24 4.41
CA LEU A 86 -9.69 0.65 3.17
C LEU A 86 -8.78 1.59 2.39
N ARG A 87 -9.00 2.91 2.44
CA ARG A 87 -8.10 3.89 1.82
C ARG A 87 -6.76 3.98 2.55
N ALA A 88 -6.75 3.88 3.87
CA ALA A 88 -5.50 3.83 4.63
C ALA A 88 -4.69 2.57 4.26
N THR A 89 -5.34 1.41 4.20
CA THR A 89 -4.69 0.15 3.81
C THR A 89 -4.22 0.17 2.35
N ALA A 90 -4.98 0.80 1.45
CA ALA A 90 -4.61 0.97 0.05
C ALA A 90 -3.50 2.03 -0.19
N GLY A 91 -2.97 2.65 0.87
CA GLY A 91 -1.86 3.60 0.77
C GLY A 91 -2.24 4.99 0.23
N PHE A 92 -3.52 5.35 0.30
CA PHE A 92 -3.96 6.70 -0.10
C PHE A 92 -3.41 7.74 0.87
N ASP A 93 -3.19 8.95 0.37
CA ASP A 93 -2.96 10.11 1.21
C ASP A 93 -4.28 10.83 1.57
N VAL A 94 -4.21 11.73 2.56
CA VAL A 94 -5.37 12.50 3.03
C VAL A 94 -6.00 13.34 1.91
N ASN A 95 -5.20 13.94 1.03
CA ASN A 95 -5.72 14.78 -0.06
C ASN A 95 -6.45 13.96 -1.12
N GLN A 96 -5.99 12.74 -1.37
CA GLN A 96 -6.62 11.80 -2.29
C GLN A 96 -7.98 11.36 -1.77
N THR A 97 -8.07 10.96 -0.51
CA THR A 97 -9.35 10.58 0.12
C THR A 97 -10.31 11.78 0.17
N ILE A 98 -9.85 12.99 0.53
CA ILE A 98 -10.68 14.22 0.43
C ILE A 98 -11.07 14.49 -1.04
N GLY A 99 -10.18 14.19 -1.99
CA GLY A 99 -10.41 14.28 -3.42
C GLY A 99 -11.59 13.44 -3.89
N GLU A 100 -11.72 12.21 -3.41
CA GLU A 100 -12.85 11.33 -3.76
C GLU A 100 -14.19 11.92 -3.32
N TYR A 101 -14.30 12.40 -2.08
CA TYR A 101 -15.52 13.06 -1.59
C TYR A 101 -15.85 14.34 -2.37
N ARG A 102 -14.84 15.12 -2.75
CA ARG A 102 -15.02 16.31 -3.61
C ARG A 102 -15.56 15.92 -4.98
N ALA A 103 -15.01 14.88 -5.60
CA ALA A 103 -15.43 14.37 -6.90
C ALA A 103 -16.87 13.84 -6.85
N LEU A 104 -17.20 13.06 -5.82
CA LEU A 104 -18.54 12.52 -5.61
C LEU A 104 -19.57 13.64 -5.44
N ARG A 105 -19.28 14.63 -4.57
CA ARG A 105 -20.13 15.81 -4.36
C ARG A 105 -20.38 16.58 -5.67
N ALA A 106 -19.32 16.82 -6.44
CA ALA A 106 -19.42 17.53 -7.71
C ALA A 106 -20.27 16.75 -8.72
N SER A 107 -20.11 15.42 -8.79
CA SER A 107 -20.85 14.56 -9.71
C SER A 107 -22.35 14.56 -9.38
N VAL A 108 -22.71 14.42 -8.11
CA VAL A 108 -24.11 14.47 -7.66
C VAL A 108 -24.76 15.82 -8.00
N ILE A 109 -24.14 16.93 -7.61
CA ILE A 109 -24.71 18.28 -7.81
C ILE A 109 -24.84 18.60 -9.30
N ARG A 110 -23.81 18.28 -10.09
CA ARG A 110 -23.83 18.55 -11.54
C ARG A 110 -24.94 17.77 -12.23
N LEU A 111 -24.97 16.45 -12.06
CA LEU A 111 -25.98 15.60 -12.71
C LEU A 111 -27.40 15.94 -12.25
N TRP A 112 -27.56 16.34 -10.99
CA TRP A 112 -28.87 16.79 -10.51
C TRP A 112 -29.28 18.11 -11.18
N LEU A 113 -28.39 19.10 -11.30
CA LEU A 113 -28.70 20.34 -12.02
C LEU A 113 -28.98 20.10 -13.52
N GLU A 114 -28.22 19.22 -14.17
CA GLU A 114 -28.42 18.83 -15.57
C GLU A 114 -29.75 18.10 -15.81
N SER A 115 -30.30 17.43 -14.79
CA SER A 115 -31.63 16.82 -14.84
C SER A 115 -32.79 17.83 -14.93
N GLY A 116 -32.50 19.13 -14.75
CA GLY A 116 -33.47 20.22 -14.84
C GLY A 116 -34.53 20.23 -13.73
N PRO A 117 -34.16 20.14 -12.44
CA PRO A 117 -35.12 20.15 -11.34
C PRO A 117 -35.82 21.52 -11.26
N GLN A 118 -37.11 21.50 -10.92
CA GLN A 118 -37.83 22.73 -10.58
C GLN A 118 -37.44 23.15 -9.17
N LEU A 119 -36.51 24.09 -9.05
CA LEU A 119 -35.97 24.54 -7.77
C LEU A 119 -36.97 25.39 -6.98
N GLY A 120 -37.35 24.91 -5.80
CA GLY A 120 -38.11 25.60 -4.77
C GLY A 120 -37.35 25.70 -3.44
N PRO A 121 -37.97 26.26 -2.38
CA PRO A 121 -37.35 26.37 -1.06
C PRO A 121 -36.91 25.01 -0.46
N ASP A 122 -37.69 23.96 -0.71
CA ASP A 122 -37.42 22.61 -0.20
C ASP A 122 -36.12 22.01 -0.79
N ASP A 123 -35.79 22.34 -2.05
CA ASP A 123 -34.55 21.91 -2.70
C ASP A 123 -33.30 22.52 -2.05
N VAL A 124 -33.41 23.74 -1.52
CA VAL A 124 -32.33 24.37 -0.74
C VAL A 124 -32.10 23.59 0.56
N TYR A 125 -33.17 23.15 1.22
CA TYR A 125 -33.05 22.31 2.42
C TYR A 125 -32.44 20.95 2.09
N GLU A 126 -32.82 20.33 0.97
CA GLU A 126 -32.21 19.05 0.55
C GLU A 126 -30.72 19.20 0.22
N LEU A 127 -30.30 20.30 -0.42
CA LEU A 127 -28.88 20.61 -0.63
C LEU A 127 -28.12 20.80 0.69
N VAL A 128 -28.72 21.46 1.68
CA VAL A 128 -28.11 21.61 3.01
C VAL A 128 -27.95 20.23 3.65
N ARG A 129 -28.99 19.39 3.62
CA ARG A 129 -28.94 18.01 4.15
C ARG A 129 -27.89 17.16 3.45
N PHE A 130 -27.76 17.28 2.13
CA PHE A 130 -26.74 16.59 1.36
C PHE A 130 -25.32 17.01 1.79
N ASN A 131 -25.06 18.31 1.95
CA ASN A 131 -23.76 18.78 2.41
C ASN A 131 -23.46 18.32 3.84
N GLU A 132 -24.43 18.35 4.75
CA GLU A 132 -24.26 17.83 6.11
C GLU A 132 -23.91 16.33 6.11
N ALA A 133 -24.61 15.52 5.31
CA ALA A 133 -24.34 14.10 5.19
C ALA A 133 -22.98 13.81 4.54
N MET A 134 -22.57 14.59 3.53
CA MET A 134 -21.24 14.51 2.92
C MET A 134 -20.12 14.86 3.91
N ASP A 135 -20.29 15.93 4.69
CA ASP A 135 -19.29 16.37 5.66
C ASP A 135 -19.18 15.39 6.84
N GLU A 136 -20.31 14.81 7.29
CA GLU A 136 -20.33 13.76 8.31
C GLU A 136 -19.63 12.48 7.81
N ALA A 137 -19.93 12.04 6.59
CA ALA A 137 -19.28 10.88 5.98
C ALA A 137 -17.78 11.13 5.77
N LEU A 138 -17.38 12.32 5.33
CA LEU A 138 -15.96 12.68 5.19
C LEU A 138 -15.25 12.67 6.55
N ALA A 139 -15.85 13.23 7.60
CA ALA A 139 -15.27 13.27 8.93
C ALA A 139 -15.09 11.86 9.52
N ALA A 140 -16.10 11.00 9.41
CA ALA A 140 -16.02 9.60 9.84
C ALA A 140 -14.91 8.85 9.10
N SER A 141 -14.88 8.96 7.77
CA SER A 141 -13.84 8.35 6.94
C SER A 141 -12.43 8.84 7.30
N MET A 142 -12.25 10.14 7.52
CA MET A 142 -10.95 10.72 7.90
C MET A 142 -10.48 10.28 9.29
N LEU A 143 -11.41 10.16 10.24
CA LEU A 143 -11.09 9.66 11.58
C LEU A 143 -10.57 8.22 11.49
N ARG A 144 -11.31 7.35 10.81
CA ARG A 144 -10.93 5.94 10.62
C ARG A 144 -9.66 5.76 9.82
N PHE A 145 -9.50 6.55 8.76
CA PHE A 145 -8.26 6.60 8.00
C PHE A 145 -7.07 6.94 8.92
N ALA A 146 -7.20 7.97 9.77
CA ALA A 146 -6.13 8.40 10.66
C ALA A 146 -5.83 7.36 11.75
N GLU A 147 -6.86 6.72 12.31
CA GLU A 147 -6.72 5.61 13.27
C GLU A 147 -5.97 4.43 12.65
N GLU A 148 -6.37 4.01 11.45
CA GLU A 148 -5.75 2.87 10.76
C GLU A 148 -4.33 3.18 10.32
N ALA A 149 -4.08 4.36 9.74
CA ALA A 149 -2.72 4.80 9.40
C ALA A 149 -1.81 4.86 10.64
N ALA A 150 -2.33 5.31 11.79
CA ALA A 150 -1.59 5.31 13.05
C ALA A 150 -1.35 3.89 13.58
N HIS A 151 -2.33 3.00 13.45
CA HIS A 151 -2.20 1.59 13.81
C HIS A 151 -1.10 0.92 12.98
N MET A 152 -1.17 0.99 11.65
CA MET A 152 -0.16 0.47 10.74
C MET A 152 1.24 0.99 11.06
N ARG A 153 1.37 2.30 11.34
CA ARG A 153 2.64 2.90 11.77
C ARG A 153 3.18 2.29 13.06
N ASN A 154 2.33 2.06 14.06
CA ASN A 154 2.73 1.48 15.34
C ASN A 154 3.14 0.01 15.19
N VAL A 155 2.40 -0.78 14.41
CA VAL A 155 2.75 -2.17 14.10
C VAL A 155 4.10 -2.22 13.38
N PHE A 156 4.31 -1.34 12.39
CA PHE A 156 5.57 -1.21 11.66
C PHE A 156 6.76 -0.92 12.60
N LEU A 157 6.63 0.08 13.47
CA LEU A 157 7.67 0.42 14.44
C LEU A 157 7.96 -0.74 15.41
N GLY A 158 6.94 -1.49 15.80
CA GLY A 158 7.08 -2.69 16.62
C GLY A 158 7.89 -3.78 15.93
N VAL A 159 7.56 -4.10 14.67
CA VAL A 159 8.29 -5.10 13.87
C VAL A 159 9.72 -4.65 13.59
N LEU A 160 9.93 -3.40 13.18
CA LEU A 160 11.26 -2.86 12.94
C LEU A 160 12.14 -2.93 14.20
N SER A 161 11.58 -2.57 15.36
CA SER A 161 12.29 -2.67 16.65
C SER A 161 12.74 -4.11 16.94
N HIS A 162 11.89 -5.09 16.62
CA HIS A 162 12.23 -6.50 16.77
C HIS A 162 13.32 -6.93 15.78
N GLU A 163 13.17 -6.59 14.49
CA GLU A 163 14.11 -6.95 13.43
C GLU A 163 15.48 -6.29 13.60
N LEU A 164 15.56 -5.11 14.21
CA LEU A 164 16.83 -4.45 14.58
C LEU A 164 17.50 -5.10 15.80
N ARG A 165 16.71 -5.61 16.75
CA ARG A 165 17.25 -6.22 17.98
C ARG A 165 18.08 -7.47 17.67
N THR A 166 17.64 -8.33 16.76
CA THR A 166 18.34 -9.57 16.40
C THR A 166 19.78 -9.36 15.88
N PRO A 167 20.02 -8.56 14.83
CA PRO A 167 21.38 -8.28 14.36
C PRO A 167 22.19 -7.50 15.40
N LEU A 168 21.58 -6.59 16.16
CA LEU A 168 22.26 -5.87 17.23
C LEU A 168 22.77 -6.81 18.34
N SER A 169 21.94 -7.74 18.81
CA SER A 169 22.34 -8.76 19.78
C SER A 169 23.48 -9.64 19.24
N THR A 170 23.45 -9.96 17.95
CA THR A 170 24.51 -10.73 17.28
C THR A 170 25.83 -9.97 17.22
N ILE A 171 25.79 -8.65 16.91
CA ILE A 171 26.95 -7.77 16.92
C ILE A 171 27.56 -7.71 18.33
N VAL A 172 26.74 -7.47 19.35
CA VAL A 172 27.20 -7.35 20.74
C VAL A 172 27.84 -8.67 21.23
N ALA A 173 27.19 -9.81 21.01
CA ALA A 173 27.71 -11.11 21.41
C ALA A 173 29.02 -11.48 20.68
N SER A 174 29.10 -11.19 19.38
CA SER A 174 30.30 -11.43 18.58
C SER A 174 31.44 -10.47 18.97
N GLY A 175 31.11 -9.22 19.30
CA GLY A 175 32.05 -8.23 19.84
C GLY A 175 32.63 -8.65 21.19
N HIS A 176 31.82 -9.21 22.10
CA HIS A 176 32.33 -9.80 23.35
C HIS A 176 33.28 -10.97 23.08
N SER A 177 32.95 -11.84 22.13
CA SER A 177 33.80 -12.97 21.74
C SER A 177 35.15 -12.50 21.17
N LEU A 178 35.14 -11.49 20.31
CA LEU A 178 36.35 -10.85 19.76
C LEU A 178 37.19 -10.20 20.86
N SER A 179 36.55 -9.46 21.79
CA SER A 179 37.25 -8.81 22.92
C SER A 179 37.94 -9.83 23.84
N LYS A 180 37.30 -10.99 24.08
CA LYS A 180 37.90 -12.09 24.83
C LYS A 180 39.07 -12.72 24.07
N ALA A 181 38.88 -13.05 22.79
CA ALA A 181 39.91 -13.63 21.95
C ALA A 181 41.15 -12.73 21.82
N ALA A 182 40.97 -11.41 21.70
CA ALA A 182 42.07 -10.45 21.65
C ALA A 182 42.94 -10.50 22.93
N ARG A 183 42.33 -10.62 24.12
CA ARG A 183 43.08 -10.78 25.39
C ARG A 183 43.83 -12.11 25.48
N GLU A 184 43.32 -13.13 24.80
CA GLU A 184 43.93 -14.47 24.73
C GLU A 184 44.87 -14.61 23.53
N HIS A 185 45.15 -13.53 22.78
CA HIS A 185 45.93 -13.53 21.53
C HIS A 185 45.41 -14.55 20.47
N LYS A 186 44.10 -14.78 20.43
CA LYS A 186 43.41 -15.64 19.46
C LYS A 186 42.74 -14.83 18.36
N VAL A 187 42.60 -15.43 17.18
CA VAL A 187 41.87 -14.86 16.03
C VAL A 187 40.54 -15.60 15.87
N LEU A 188 39.43 -14.85 15.80
CA LEU A 188 38.09 -15.38 15.57
C LEU A 188 37.48 -14.72 14.32
N PRO A 189 37.87 -15.15 13.10
CA PRO A 189 37.41 -14.51 11.86
C PRO A 189 35.89 -14.60 11.71
N GLU A 190 35.28 -15.72 12.10
CA GLU A 190 33.82 -15.88 12.06
C GLU A 190 33.06 -14.86 12.93
N ALA A 191 33.61 -14.49 14.08
CA ALA A 191 32.99 -13.50 14.96
C ALA A 191 33.07 -12.09 14.33
N ALA A 192 34.18 -11.76 13.68
CA ALA A 192 34.31 -10.51 12.92
C ALA A 192 33.32 -10.46 11.74
N GLU A 193 33.17 -11.57 11.02
CA GLU A 193 32.17 -11.64 9.95
C GLU A 193 30.72 -11.50 10.47
N ARG A 194 30.39 -12.10 11.63
CA ARG A 194 29.06 -11.93 12.25
C ARG A 194 28.77 -10.47 12.61
N VAL A 195 29.77 -9.72 13.08
CA VAL A 195 29.65 -8.27 13.32
C VAL A 195 29.37 -7.52 12.01
N LEU A 196 30.15 -7.78 10.96
CA LEU A 196 29.99 -7.11 9.67
C LEU A 196 28.63 -7.42 9.03
N ARG A 197 28.19 -8.68 9.07
CA ARG A 197 26.86 -9.08 8.58
C ARG A 197 25.73 -8.42 9.37
N GLY A 198 25.85 -8.37 10.70
CA GLY A 198 24.89 -7.69 11.56
C GLY A 198 24.78 -6.20 11.24
N GLY A 199 25.93 -5.52 11.06
CA GLY A 199 25.97 -4.09 10.70
C GLY A 199 25.28 -3.81 9.36
N LYS A 200 25.62 -4.58 8.32
CA LYS A 200 24.97 -4.48 6.99
C LYS A 200 23.46 -4.72 7.06
N ARG A 201 23.01 -5.65 7.92
CA ARG A 201 21.57 -5.89 8.10
C ARG A 201 20.87 -4.69 8.74
N ILE A 202 21.49 -4.05 9.72
CA ILE A 202 20.93 -2.82 10.34
C ILE A 202 20.88 -1.69 9.32
N GLU A 203 21.92 -1.50 8.52
CA GLU A 203 21.97 -0.50 7.45
C GLU A 203 20.81 -0.68 6.46
N SER A 204 20.61 -1.90 5.93
CA SER A 204 19.48 -2.22 5.05
C SER A 204 18.12 -1.96 5.70
N LEU A 205 17.93 -2.29 6.99
CA LEU A 205 16.67 -2.01 7.70
C LEU A 205 16.40 -0.51 7.88
N LEU A 206 17.46 0.31 7.99
CA LEU A 206 17.35 1.76 8.07
C LEU A 206 17.04 2.38 6.70
N ASP A 207 17.64 1.86 5.62
CA ASP A 207 17.32 2.28 4.26
C ASP A 207 15.86 1.97 3.91
N ASP A 208 15.39 0.76 4.23
CA ASP A 208 13.98 0.35 4.04
C ASP A 208 13.02 1.27 4.84
N LEU A 209 13.39 1.68 6.06
CA LEU A 209 12.64 2.65 6.85
C LEU A 209 12.58 4.03 6.17
N LEU A 210 13.70 4.53 5.68
CA LEU A 210 13.76 5.84 5.03
C LEU A 210 12.93 5.86 3.73
N ASP A 211 12.96 4.78 2.97
CA ASP A 211 12.14 4.62 1.78
C ASP A 211 10.64 4.59 2.12
N TYR A 212 10.26 3.84 3.16
CA TYR A 212 8.87 3.77 3.64
C TYR A 212 8.34 5.13 4.14
N VAL A 213 9.13 5.85 4.94
CA VAL A 213 8.73 7.17 5.45
C VAL A 213 8.54 8.17 4.30
N ARG A 214 9.39 8.10 3.26
CA ARG A 214 9.28 8.97 2.09
C ARG A 214 8.04 8.65 1.25
N SER A 215 7.74 7.37 1.02
CA SER A 215 6.54 6.99 0.27
C SER A 215 5.26 7.39 1.01
N GLY A 216 5.22 7.21 2.34
CA GLY A 216 4.05 7.56 3.17
C GLY A 216 3.77 9.06 3.32
N LEU A 217 4.74 9.94 3.00
CA LEU A 217 4.55 11.41 3.01
C LEU A 217 3.96 11.97 1.70
N GLY A 218 3.59 11.10 0.75
CA GLY A 218 2.99 11.50 -0.52
C GLY A 218 3.99 12.01 -1.57
N GLU A 219 5.30 12.03 -1.26
CA GLU A 219 6.34 12.27 -2.27
C GLU A 219 6.50 11.07 -3.23
N GLY A 220 5.91 9.93 -2.88
CA GLY A 220 6.08 8.67 -3.60
C GLY A 220 7.51 8.14 -3.50
N LEU A 221 7.77 7.01 -4.16
CA LEU A 221 9.13 6.55 -4.34
C LEU A 221 9.79 7.44 -5.40
N ARG A 222 10.85 8.18 -5.03
CA ARG A 222 11.65 8.89 -6.02
C ARG A 222 12.37 7.88 -6.92
N VAL A 223 11.96 7.87 -8.18
CA VAL A 223 12.57 7.09 -9.26
C VAL A 223 13.35 8.07 -10.14
N THR A 224 14.58 7.74 -10.48
CA THR A 224 15.43 8.51 -11.39
C THR A 224 15.72 7.69 -12.65
N PRO A 225 14.83 7.66 -13.66
CA PRO A 225 15.00 6.78 -14.81
C PRO A 225 16.17 7.18 -15.70
N ALA A 226 17.09 6.25 -15.92
CA ALA A 226 18.20 6.35 -16.85
C ALA A 226 18.11 5.26 -17.92
N ALA A 227 18.85 5.40 -19.02
CA ALA A 227 18.97 4.32 -20.00
C ALA A 227 19.76 3.17 -19.35
N VAL A 228 19.16 1.98 -19.34
CA VAL A 228 19.70 0.78 -18.69
C VAL A 228 19.58 -0.39 -19.66
N ASP A 229 20.61 -1.23 -19.68
CA ASP A 229 20.55 -2.56 -20.29
C ASP A 229 20.26 -3.58 -19.20
N VAL A 230 19.11 -4.24 -19.29
CA VAL A 230 18.63 -5.19 -18.28
C VAL A 230 19.51 -6.44 -18.21
N ASP A 231 20.15 -6.85 -19.31
CA ASP A 231 21.08 -7.99 -19.30
C ASP A 231 22.28 -7.71 -18.39
N THR A 232 22.93 -6.56 -18.61
CA THR A 232 24.06 -6.11 -17.80
C THR A 232 23.65 -5.92 -16.33
N MET A 233 22.50 -5.31 -16.08
CA MET A 233 21.97 -5.08 -14.72
C MET A 233 21.74 -6.41 -13.98
N CYS A 234 20.99 -7.34 -14.58
CA CYS A 234 20.69 -8.65 -13.98
C CYS A 234 21.95 -9.47 -13.76
N SER A 235 22.89 -9.46 -14.71
CA SER A 235 24.18 -10.13 -14.59
C SER A 235 24.98 -9.63 -13.38
N ARG A 236 25.03 -8.31 -13.18
CA ARG A 236 25.70 -7.70 -12.02
C ARG A 236 25.05 -8.10 -10.70
N ILE A 237 23.72 -8.00 -10.61
CA ILE A 237 22.97 -8.36 -9.39
C ILE A 237 23.17 -9.83 -9.04
N VAL A 238 23.05 -10.73 -10.02
CA VAL A 238 23.24 -12.17 -9.82
C VAL A 238 24.67 -12.47 -9.35
N ALA A 239 25.69 -11.85 -9.96
CA ALA A 239 27.08 -12.02 -9.55
C ALA A 239 27.33 -11.54 -8.11
N GLU A 240 26.76 -10.40 -7.71
CA GLU A 240 26.84 -9.87 -6.34
C GLU A 240 26.19 -10.82 -5.34
N LEU A 241 24.96 -11.29 -5.62
CA LEU A 241 24.24 -12.23 -4.75
C LEU A 241 24.93 -13.59 -4.64
N GLN A 242 25.48 -14.10 -5.75
CA GLN A 242 26.25 -15.35 -5.78
C GLN A 242 27.54 -15.23 -4.95
N THR A 243 28.17 -14.06 -4.95
CA THR A 243 29.37 -13.77 -4.14
C THR A 243 29.03 -13.70 -2.65
N LEU A 244 27.92 -13.04 -2.30
CA LEU A 244 27.46 -12.93 -0.91
C LEU A 244 26.98 -14.27 -0.35
N HIS A 245 26.50 -15.15 -1.21
CA HIS A 245 25.95 -16.45 -0.83
C HIS A 245 26.43 -17.60 -1.72
N PRO A 246 27.70 -18.05 -1.59
CA PRO A 246 28.30 -19.04 -2.48
C PRO A 246 27.58 -20.39 -2.53
N ALA A 247 26.85 -20.74 -1.46
CA ALA A 247 26.07 -21.97 -1.36
C ALA A 247 24.72 -21.93 -2.11
N ARG A 248 24.29 -20.75 -2.60
CA ARG A 248 23.05 -20.59 -3.35
C ARG A 248 23.36 -20.74 -4.83
N ARG A 249 22.59 -21.53 -5.57
CA ARG A 249 22.72 -21.61 -7.02
C ARG A 249 21.72 -20.67 -7.68
N ILE A 250 22.20 -19.71 -8.46
CA ILE A 250 21.37 -18.78 -9.22
C ILE A 250 21.65 -18.97 -10.71
N GLU A 251 20.60 -19.18 -11.50
CA GLU A 251 20.67 -19.35 -12.95
C GLU A 251 20.06 -18.13 -13.64
N LEU A 252 20.83 -17.45 -14.50
CA LEU A 252 20.37 -16.29 -15.26
C LEU A 252 20.15 -16.66 -16.73
N HIS A 253 18.99 -16.29 -17.27
CA HIS A 253 18.67 -16.42 -18.69
C HIS A 253 18.14 -15.10 -19.25
N THR A 254 18.68 -14.64 -20.36
CA THR A 254 18.27 -13.38 -20.99
C THR A 254 17.99 -13.59 -22.47
N ALA A 255 16.97 -12.91 -22.99
CA ALA A 255 16.53 -12.99 -24.38
C ALA A 255 15.83 -11.70 -24.84
N GLY A 256 15.85 -11.42 -26.15
CA GLY A 256 15.17 -10.27 -26.75
C GLY A 256 15.93 -8.94 -26.64
N ASP A 257 15.23 -7.82 -26.86
CA ASP A 257 15.77 -6.46 -26.68
C ASP A 257 15.58 -6.00 -25.24
N LEU A 258 16.68 -5.81 -24.52
CA LEU A 258 16.70 -5.56 -23.09
C LEU A 258 17.04 -4.10 -22.73
N ALA A 259 17.03 -3.20 -23.71
CA ALA A 259 17.23 -1.78 -23.48
C ALA A 259 15.94 -1.13 -22.94
N CYS A 260 16.02 -0.48 -21.77
CA CYS A 260 14.89 0.26 -21.21
C CYS A 260 15.32 1.54 -20.50
N ARG A 261 14.32 2.31 -20.02
CA ARG A 261 14.53 3.45 -19.13
C ARG A 261 13.97 3.15 -17.75
N CYS A 262 14.84 2.88 -16.78
CA CYS A 262 14.45 2.57 -15.41
C CYS A 262 15.45 3.14 -14.39
N ASP A 263 15.10 3.12 -13.11
CA ASP A 263 16.04 3.40 -12.03
C ASP A 263 16.75 2.10 -11.64
N GLU A 264 18.00 1.96 -12.08
CA GLU A 264 18.80 0.76 -11.90
C GLU A 264 18.94 0.36 -10.42
N GLN A 265 19.06 1.34 -9.52
CA GLN A 265 19.23 1.07 -8.09
C GLN A 265 17.94 0.50 -7.48
N ARG A 266 16.78 1.06 -7.84
CA ARG A 266 15.48 0.55 -7.39
C ARG A 266 15.18 -0.84 -7.96
N MET A 267 15.50 -1.06 -9.24
CA MET A 267 15.35 -2.38 -9.85
C MET A 267 16.28 -3.42 -9.20
N ALA A 268 17.53 -3.05 -8.89
CA ALA A 268 18.44 -3.93 -8.17
C ALA A 268 17.93 -4.32 -6.79
N GLN A 269 17.33 -3.38 -6.04
CA GLN A 269 16.69 -3.66 -4.76
C GLN A 269 15.51 -4.62 -4.91
N ALA A 270 14.61 -4.37 -5.87
CA ALA A 270 13.45 -5.22 -6.12
C ALA A 270 13.86 -6.66 -6.50
N ILE A 271 14.78 -6.82 -7.46
CA ILE A 271 15.28 -8.12 -7.90
C ILE A 271 15.98 -8.85 -6.75
N SER A 272 16.82 -8.15 -5.98
CA SER A 272 17.52 -8.74 -4.82
C SER A 272 16.54 -9.23 -3.75
N ASN A 273 15.46 -8.48 -3.50
CA ASN A 273 14.41 -8.88 -2.57
C ASN A 273 13.68 -10.14 -3.06
N LEU A 274 13.32 -10.19 -4.34
CA LEU A 274 12.68 -11.36 -4.94
C LEU A 274 13.58 -12.60 -4.90
N VAL A 275 14.87 -12.47 -5.25
CA VAL A 275 15.83 -13.58 -5.23
C VAL A 275 16.08 -14.09 -3.80
N ASN A 276 16.18 -13.17 -2.82
CA ASN A 276 16.32 -13.56 -1.42
C ASN A 276 15.07 -14.29 -0.89
N ASN A 277 13.87 -13.84 -1.27
CA ASN A 277 12.63 -14.53 -0.95
C ASN A 277 12.55 -15.90 -1.61
N ALA A 278 12.87 -15.98 -2.90
CA ALA A 278 12.92 -17.22 -3.68
C ALA A 278 13.86 -18.26 -3.06
N HIS A 279 14.99 -17.81 -2.49
CA HIS A 279 15.88 -18.69 -1.74
C HIS A 279 15.30 -19.12 -0.39
N LYS A 280 14.75 -18.18 0.38
CA LYS A 280 14.20 -18.45 1.72
C LYS A 280 13.04 -19.43 1.71
N TYR A 281 12.15 -19.31 0.72
CA TYR A 281 10.95 -20.15 0.57
C TYR A 281 11.14 -21.28 -0.45
N GLY A 282 12.35 -21.40 -1.02
CA GLY A 282 12.69 -22.39 -2.01
C GLY A 282 13.03 -23.76 -1.43
N THR A 283 12.88 -24.81 -2.23
CA THR A 283 13.35 -26.16 -1.90
C THR A 283 14.87 -26.16 -1.82
N ALA A 284 15.41 -26.63 -0.68
CA ALA A 284 16.85 -26.71 -0.46
C ALA A 284 17.57 -27.47 -1.59
N GLY A 285 18.68 -26.90 -2.08
CA GLY A 285 19.49 -27.47 -3.16
C GLY A 285 18.97 -27.23 -4.58
N SER A 286 17.76 -26.70 -4.76
CA SER A 286 17.25 -26.29 -6.07
C SER A 286 17.77 -24.89 -6.45
N PRO A 287 18.06 -24.62 -7.74
CA PRO A 287 18.47 -23.29 -8.18
C PRO A 287 17.30 -22.30 -8.12
N VAL A 288 17.61 -21.04 -7.86
CA VAL A 288 16.72 -19.91 -8.17
C VAL A 288 16.99 -19.50 -9.61
N ARG A 289 15.95 -19.44 -10.44
CA ARG A 289 16.07 -19.00 -11.83
C ARG A 289 15.63 -17.56 -11.95
N VAL A 290 16.48 -16.72 -12.52
CA VAL A 290 16.18 -15.34 -12.90
C VAL A 290 16.14 -15.30 -14.43
N SER A 291 15.07 -14.77 -15.01
CA SER A 291 14.99 -14.57 -16.46
C SER A 291 14.56 -13.16 -16.81
N ALA A 292 15.13 -12.60 -17.88
CA ALA A 292 14.69 -11.35 -18.49
C ALA A 292 14.37 -11.57 -19.98
N SER A 293 13.17 -11.19 -20.40
CA SER A 293 12.71 -11.32 -21.78
C SER A 293 12.17 -10.00 -22.31
N GLY A 294 12.75 -9.53 -23.42
CA GLY A 294 12.29 -8.39 -24.20
C GLY A 294 11.74 -8.82 -25.56
N GLU A 295 10.98 -9.92 -25.61
CA GLU A 295 10.35 -10.40 -26.85
C GLU A 295 9.09 -9.62 -27.24
N ALA A 296 8.45 -8.95 -26.28
CA ALA A 296 7.31 -8.09 -26.52
C ALA A 296 7.77 -6.67 -26.92
N PRO A 297 7.03 -5.95 -27.78
CA PRO A 297 7.48 -4.67 -28.33
C PRO A 297 7.61 -3.54 -27.30
N ASP A 298 6.79 -3.58 -26.25
CA ASP A 298 6.60 -2.45 -25.33
C ASP A 298 6.89 -2.82 -23.86
N GLU A 299 7.40 -4.02 -23.59
CA GLU A 299 7.69 -4.47 -22.22
C GLU A 299 8.90 -5.40 -22.14
N ILE A 300 9.60 -5.32 -21.00
CA ILE A 300 10.59 -6.31 -20.58
C ILE A 300 10.03 -7.02 -19.36
N VAL A 301 9.95 -8.35 -19.43
CA VAL A 301 9.48 -9.18 -18.32
C VAL A 301 10.68 -9.75 -17.58
N ILE A 302 10.79 -9.44 -16.28
CA ILE A 302 11.77 -10.04 -15.39
C ILE A 302 11.04 -11.02 -14.47
N GLU A 303 11.41 -12.29 -14.52
CA GLU A 303 10.85 -13.34 -13.67
C GLU A 303 11.90 -13.88 -12.69
N VAL A 304 11.46 -14.14 -11.46
CA VAL A 304 12.23 -14.88 -10.45
C VAL A 304 11.43 -16.12 -10.06
N GLN A 305 12.00 -17.29 -10.30
CA GLN A 305 11.36 -18.58 -10.06
C GLN A 305 12.18 -19.41 -9.08
N ASN A 306 11.48 -20.08 -8.15
CA ASN A 306 12.05 -21.12 -7.30
C ASN A 306 11.15 -22.35 -7.26
N ALA A 307 11.74 -23.52 -7.07
CA ALA A 307 10.99 -24.69 -6.61
C ALA A 307 10.58 -24.46 -5.15
N GLY A 308 9.37 -24.86 -4.75
CA GLY A 308 8.88 -24.66 -3.39
C GLY A 308 7.41 -24.99 -3.24
N GLN A 309 6.88 -24.81 -2.03
CA GLN A 309 5.43 -24.91 -1.82
C GLN A 309 4.73 -23.73 -2.51
N PRO A 310 3.61 -23.96 -3.22
CA PRO A 310 2.82 -22.89 -3.79
C PRO A 310 2.33 -21.93 -2.71
N ILE A 311 2.35 -20.63 -3.03
CA ILE A 311 1.79 -19.60 -2.14
C ILE A 311 0.28 -19.87 -1.97
N PRO A 312 -0.23 -20.04 -0.74
CA PRO A 312 -1.66 -20.24 -0.49
C PRO A 312 -2.49 -19.09 -1.05
N LYS A 313 -3.67 -19.39 -1.61
CA LYS A 313 -4.55 -18.36 -2.21
C LYS A 313 -4.88 -17.22 -1.24
N SER A 314 -5.10 -17.54 0.04
CA SER A 314 -5.43 -16.55 1.08
C SER A 314 -4.32 -15.52 1.35
N VAL A 315 -3.09 -15.80 0.93
CA VAL A 315 -1.93 -14.91 1.12
C VAL A 315 -1.61 -14.15 -0.17
N LYS A 316 -2.06 -14.61 -1.33
CA LYS A 316 -1.69 -13.99 -2.63
C LYS A 316 -2.16 -12.55 -2.74
N ASP A 317 -3.35 -12.26 -2.24
CA ASP A 317 -3.95 -10.93 -2.36
C ASP A 317 -3.33 -9.92 -1.38
N THR A 318 -2.61 -10.41 -0.37
CA THR A 318 -2.04 -9.58 0.71
C THR A 318 -0.51 -9.74 0.85
N MET A 319 0.14 -10.50 -0.03
CA MET A 319 1.58 -10.80 0.11
C MET A 319 2.51 -9.59 -0.09
N PHE A 320 1.99 -8.54 -0.73
CA PHE A 320 2.68 -7.28 -0.91
C PHE A 320 2.27 -6.23 0.11
N ASP A 321 1.26 -6.52 0.94
CA ASP A 321 0.87 -5.62 2.01
C ASP A 321 2.00 -5.55 3.05
N PRO A 322 2.30 -4.36 3.57
CA PRO A 322 3.28 -4.21 4.62
C PRO A 322 2.99 -5.17 5.78
N LEU A 323 4.03 -5.87 6.23
CA LEU A 323 4.02 -6.67 7.48
C LEU A 323 3.17 -7.95 7.42
N VAL A 324 2.60 -8.31 6.27
CA VAL A 324 1.99 -9.63 6.09
C VAL A 324 3.09 -10.69 5.99
N ARG A 325 3.21 -11.52 7.02
CA ARG A 325 4.02 -12.74 6.96
C ARG A 325 3.14 -13.86 6.44
N GLY A 326 3.61 -14.59 5.42
CA GLY A 326 2.90 -15.77 4.92
C GLY A 326 2.55 -16.72 6.06
N ALA A 327 1.26 -16.80 6.39
CA ALA A 327 0.77 -17.74 7.37
C ALA A 327 1.04 -19.15 6.85
N GLY A 328 1.98 -19.87 7.47
CA GLY A 328 2.21 -21.29 7.17
C GLY A 328 3.64 -21.75 6.93
N VAL A 329 4.65 -21.19 7.61
CA VAL A 329 5.89 -21.96 7.83
C VAL A 329 6.20 -21.91 9.32
N GLU A 330 5.74 -22.94 10.03
CA GLU A 330 6.32 -23.28 11.33
C GLU A 330 7.83 -23.43 11.13
N MET A 331 8.60 -22.59 11.82
CA MET A 331 10.03 -22.79 11.99
C MET A 331 10.20 -24.05 12.85
N GLY A 332 10.23 -25.21 12.20
CA GLY A 332 10.59 -26.46 12.84
C GLY A 332 12.09 -26.49 13.15
N GLY A 333 12.41 -26.48 14.45
CA GLY A 333 13.56 -27.14 15.09
C GLY A 333 14.97 -26.81 14.61
#